data_AF-A0A2V8VBJ3-F1
#
_entry.id   AF-A0A2V8VBJ3-F1
#
_cell.length_a   1.000
_cell.length_b   1.000
_cell.length_c   1.000
_cell.angle_alpha   90.00
_cell.angle_beta   90.00
_cell.angle_gamma   90.00
#
_symmetry.space_group_name_H-M   'P 1'
#
loop_
_entity.id
_entity.type
_entity.pdbx_description
1 polymer ?
#
loop_
_entity_poly.entity_id
_entity_poly.type
_entity_poly.pdbx_seq_one_letter_code
_entity_poly.pdbx_strand_id
1 'polypeptide(L)'
;PVGHNNIEATVEVARRVNVPIATGESLSSKQQMAELLRHDAVDIINFEPLHMGGILGSRKVADMVEAHYGLVIPHAAQGPVCTLACLHIDASTPNAWLQETFEDFNEPWERKLLTSFPNITDGHFDLPGGPGLGADLDLDEVRRHPYHEKMDITLFEDDWHFRRSQKA
;
A
#
# COMPACT_ATOMS: atom_id res chain seq x y z
N PRO A 1 10.53 2.75 10.61
CA PRO A 1 11.67 2.32 11.46
C PRO A 1 11.45 2.53 12.98
N VAL A 2 10.72 3.58 13.35
CA VAL A 2 10.28 3.88 14.73
C VAL A 2 8.78 4.12 14.73
N GLY A 3 8.18 4.44 15.88
CA GLY A 3 6.76 4.82 15.97
C GLY A 3 6.42 5.98 15.01
N HIS A 4 5.39 5.79 14.18
CA HIS A 4 5.02 6.71 13.10
C HIS A 4 4.55 8.10 13.59
N ASN A 5 4.11 8.20 14.85
CA ASN A 5 3.67 9.44 15.46
C ASN A 5 4.81 10.41 15.78
N ASN A 6 6.08 9.98 15.67
CA ASN A 6 7.24 10.82 15.88
C ASN A 6 8.09 10.91 14.60
N ILE A 7 7.80 11.92 13.78
CA ILE A 7 8.53 12.21 12.53
C ILE A 7 10.01 12.48 12.82
N GLU A 8 10.33 13.26 13.86
CA GLU A 8 11.71 13.62 14.21
C GLU A 8 12.55 12.39 14.52
N ALA A 9 12.00 11.40 15.22
CA ALA A 9 12.70 10.15 15.51
C ALA A 9 12.99 9.34 14.22
N THR A 10 12.10 9.39 13.23
CA THR A 10 12.37 8.75 11.92
C THR A 10 13.50 9.46 11.18
N VAL A 11 13.48 10.80 11.17
CA VAL A 11 14.54 11.63 10.59
C VAL A 11 15.87 11.37 11.29
N GLU A 12 15.84 11.20 12.61
CA GLU A 12 17.00 10.92 13.44
C GLU A 12 17.69 9.61 13.03
N VAL A 13 16.90 8.56 12.81
CA VAL A 13 17.39 7.26 12.31
C VAL A 13 17.93 7.40 10.90
N ALA A 14 17.16 8.05 10.02
CA ALA A 14 17.51 8.16 8.60
C ALA A 14 18.85 8.86 8.37
N ARG A 15 19.16 9.89 9.18
CA ARG A 15 20.44 10.61 9.12
C ARG A 15 21.65 9.80 9.62
N ARG A 16 21.44 8.67 10.31
CA ARG A 16 22.51 7.87 10.95
C ARG A 16 22.78 6.55 10.26
N VAL A 17 21.99 6.17 9.28
CA VAL A 17 22.13 4.89 8.56
C VAL A 17 22.45 5.13 7.10
N ASN A 18 23.14 4.18 6.47
CA ASN A 18 23.49 4.23 5.05
C ASN A 18 22.57 3.36 4.18
N VAL A 19 21.37 3.06 4.67
CA VAL A 19 20.34 2.32 3.93
C VAL A 19 19.17 3.24 3.65
N PRO A 20 18.52 3.15 2.46
CA PRO A 20 17.35 3.94 2.17
C PRO A 20 16.24 3.72 3.21
N ILE A 21 15.60 4.80 3.65
CA ILE A 21 14.47 4.75 4.57
C ILE A 21 13.17 4.89 3.80
N ALA A 22 12.27 3.92 4.00
CA ALA A 22 10.88 3.99 3.61
C ALA A 22 9.98 4.29 4.83
N THR A 23 9.01 5.20 4.66
CA THR A 23 7.95 5.49 5.65
C THR A 23 6.79 6.25 4.99
N GLY A 24 5.65 6.38 5.66
CA GLY A 24 4.52 7.17 5.16
C GLY A 24 3.14 6.53 5.26
N GLU A 25 3.03 5.20 5.40
CA GLU A 25 1.74 4.48 5.36
C GLU A 25 0.73 4.96 6.42
N SER A 26 1.22 5.34 7.60
CA SER A 26 0.40 5.80 8.72
C SER A 26 0.16 7.31 8.73
N LEU A 27 0.76 8.06 7.79
CA LEU A 27 0.43 9.47 7.64
C LEU A 27 -0.94 9.57 6.97
N SER A 28 -1.79 10.47 7.44
CA SER A 28 -3.20 10.56 7.02
C SER A 28 -3.56 11.91 6.40
N SER A 29 -2.56 12.78 6.16
CA SER A 29 -2.77 14.06 5.51
C SER A 29 -1.54 14.54 4.74
N LYS A 30 -1.77 15.32 3.68
CA LYS A 30 -0.68 16.00 2.95
C LYS A 30 0.13 16.96 3.84
N GLN A 31 -0.45 17.47 4.93
CA GLN A 31 0.24 18.34 5.88
C GLN A 31 1.30 17.59 6.67
N GLN A 32 0.97 16.38 7.15
CA GLN A 32 1.96 15.50 7.79
C GLN A 32 3.04 15.08 6.79
N MET A 33 2.66 14.81 5.54
CA MET A 33 3.63 14.52 4.49
C MET A 33 4.56 15.72 4.24
N ALA A 34 4.01 16.93 4.14
CA ALA A 34 4.81 18.14 4.00
C ALA A 34 5.76 18.32 5.20
N GLU A 35 5.29 18.06 6.42
CA GLU A 35 6.13 18.11 7.62
C GLU A 35 7.34 17.17 7.52
N LEU A 36 7.11 15.91 7.14
CA LEU A 36 8.16 14.92 6.93
C LEU A 36 9.16 15.36 5.85
N LEU A 37 8.66 15.80 4.70
CA LEU A 37 9.48 16.18 3.55
C LEU A 37 10.40 17.38 3.81
N ARG A 38 10.03 18.31 4.71
CA ARG A 38 10.90 19.43 5.10
C ARG A 38 12.26 19.02 5.65
N HIS A 39 12.41 17.77 6.09
CA HIS A 39 13.65 17.29 6.69
C HIS A 39 14.66 16.75 5.68
N ASP A 40 14.25 16.52 4.43
CA ASP A 40 15.08 15.97 3.34
C ASP A 40 15.91 14.76 3.79
N ALA A 41 15.27 13.85 4.53
CA ALA A 41 15.95 12.75 5.22
C ALA A 41 15.39 11.36 4.88
N VAL A 42 14.27 11.28 4.18
CA VAL A 42 13.62 10.01 3.82
C VAL A 42 13.66 9.86 2.31
N ASP A 43 14.00 8.66 1.84
CA ASP A 43 14.25 8.38 0.42
C ASP A 43 12.98 7.92 -0.31
N ILE A 44 12.15 7.12 0.37
CA ILE A 44 10.99 6.44 -0.23
C ILE A 44 9.75 6.70 0.63
N ILE A 45 8.66 7.11 -0.01
CA ILE A 45 7.38 7.33 0.66
C ILE A 45 6.40 6.21 0.33
N ASN A 46 5.96 5.48 1.36
CA ASN A 46 4.97 4.41 1.23
C ASN A 46 3.56 4.83 1.66
N PHE A 47 3.01 5.89 1.06
CA PHE A 47 1.71 6.43 1.48
C PHE A 47 0.55 5.44 1.24
N GLU A 48 -0.49 5.51 2.09
CA GLU A 48 -1.73 4.74 1.94
C GLU A 48 -2.78 5.55 1.16
N PRO A 49 -3.16 5.14 -0.07
CA PRO A 49 -4.11 5.89 -0.88
C PRO A 49 -5.48 6.13 -0.22
N LEU A 50 -5.97 5.18 0.58
CA LEU A 50 -7.25 5.34 1.30
C LEU A 50 -7.19 6.47 2.34
N HIS A 51 -6.03 6.69 2.96
CA HIS A 51 -5.82 7.79 3.90
C HIS A 51 -5.46 9.10 3.20
N MET A 52 -4.85 9.04 2.01
CA MET A 52 -4.44 10.21 1.23
C MET A 52 -5.56 10.83 0.38
N GLY A 53 -6.82 10.44 0.58
CA GLY A 53 -7.95 10.98 -0.17
C GLY A 53 -8.08 10.40 -1.59
N GLY A 54 -7.71 9.13 -1.76
CA GLY A 54 -7.81 8.39 -3.00
C GLY A 54 -6.78 8.81 -4.05
N ILE A 55 -7.07 8.49 -5.32
CA ILE A 55 -6.12 8.66 -6.44
C ILE A 55 -5.62 10.10 -6.56
N LEU A 56 -6.52 11.08 -6.54
CA LEU A 56 -6.13 12.49 -6.73
C LEU A 56 -5.26 13.01 -5.57
N GLY A 57 -5.60 12.67 -4.34
CA GLY A 57 -4.83 13.13 -3.18
C GLY A 57 -3.48 12.43 -3.09
N SER A 58 -3.44 11.13 -3.43
CA SER A 58 -2.20 10.36 -3.60
C SER A 58 -1.27 10.97 -4.64
N ARG A 59 -1.80 11.40 -5.80
CA ARG A 59 -0.98 12.09 -6.81
C ARG A 59 -0.39 13.39 -6.34
N LYS A 60 -1.17 14.21 -5.64
CA LYS A 60 -0.65 15.45 -5.05
C LYS A 60 0.50 15.17 -4.08
N VAL A 61 0.40 14.09 -3.31
CA VAL A 61 1.47 13.65 -2.42
C VAL A 61 2.67 13.15 -3.22
N ALA A 62 2.46 12.34 -4.25
CA ALA A 62 3.56 11.85 -5.09
C ALA A 62 4.33 12.99 -5.77
N ASP A 63 3.64 14.00 -6.29
CA ASP A 63 4.24 15.21 -6.86
C ASP A 63 5.05 16.00 -5.80
N MET A 64 4.57 16.06 -4.55
CA MET A 64 5.33 16.66 -3.46
C MET A 64 6.62 15.87 -3.18
N VAL A 65 6.55 14.53 -3.19
CA VAL A 65 7.71 13.68 -2.99
C VAL A 65 8.71 13.82 -4.14
N GLU A 66 8.22 13.90 -5.38
CA GLU A 66 9.04 14.11 -6.58
C GLU A 66 9.81 15.43 -6.50
N ALA A 67 9.20 16.50 -5.98
CA ALA A 67 9.86 17.79 -5.78
C ALA A 67 11.04 17.73 -4.79
N HIS A 68 11.06 16.70 -3.93
CA HIS A 68 12.15 16.40 -3.01
C HIS A 68 13.07 15.27 -3.51
N TYR A 69 12.96 14.91 -4.81
CA TYR A 69 13.72 13.82 -5.45
C TYR A 69 13.51 12.44 -4.83
N GLY A 70 12.42 12.26 -4.08
CA GLY A 70 12.06 11.00 -3.46
C GLY A 70 11.30 10.08 -4.41
N LEU A 71 11.27 8.80 -4.07
CA LEU A 71 10.47 7.78 -4.74
C LEU A 71 9.19 7.49 -3.97
N VAL A 72 8.18 6.97 -4.65
CA VAL A 72 6.95 6.48 -4.01
C VAL A 72 6.71 5.00 -4.28
N ILE A 73 6.12 4.34 -3.29
CA ILE A 73 5.64 2.95 -3.34
C ILE A 73 4.26 2.94 -2.67
N PRO A 74 3.14 3.07 -3.39
CA PRO A 74 1.83 3.08 -2.76
C PRO A 74 1.60 1.82 -1.93
N HIS A 75 1.21 2.01 -0.66
CA HIS A 75 0.87 0.91 0.23
C HIS A 75 -0.43 0.25 -0.24
N ALA A 76 -0.46 -1.08 -0.28
CA ALA A 76 -1.59 -1.85 -0.82
C ALA A 76 -1.86 -3.14 -0.04
N ALA A 77 -2.48 -3.00 1.14
CA ALA A 77 -2.85 -4.12 2.02
C ALA A 77 -4.36 -4.28 2.25
N GLN A 78 -5.20 -3.61 1.46
CA GLN A 78 -6.64 -3.45 1.74
C GLN A 78 -7.54 -4.36 0.87
N GLY A 79 -6.96 -5.03 -0.12
CA GLY A 79 -7.64 -5.90 -1.08
C GLY A 79 -7.55 -5.42 -2.53
N PRO A 80 -8.15 -6.16 -3.48
CA PRO A 80 -7.80 -6.03 -4.90
C PRO A 80 -8.31 -4.75 -5.56
N VAL A 81 -9.34 -4.10 -5.01
CA VAL A 81 -9.76 -2.76 -5.47
C VAL A 81 -8.70 -1.70 -5.15
N CYS A 82 -8.05 -1.80 -3.99
CA CYS A 82 -6.95 -0.92 -3.61
C CYS A 82 -5.76 -1.15 -4.56
N THR A 83 -5.43 -2.42 -4.84
CA THR A 83 -4.39 -2.79 -5.82
C THR A 83 -4.65 -2.13 -7.18
N LEU A 84 -5.86 -2.24 -7.74
CA LEU A 84 -6.20 -1.56 -9.01
C LEU A 84 -6.02 -0.04 -8.93
N ALA A 85 -6.47 0.60 -7.85
CA ALA A 85 -6.29 2.04 -7.66
C ALA A 85 -4.80 2.43 -7.59
N CYS A 86 -3.98 1.64 -6.91
CA CYS A 86 -2.54 1.86 -6.83
C CYS A 86 -1.86 1.68 -8.18
N LEU A 87 -2.24 0.68 -8.99
CA LEU A 87 -1.73 0.52 -10.36
C LEU A 87 -2.03 1.74 -11.23
N HIS A 88 -3.20 2.35 -11.10
CA HIS A 88 -3.50 3.60 -11.80
C HIS A 88 -2.65 4.76 -11.25
N ILE A 89 -2.42 4.83 -9.93
CA ILE A 89 -1.53 5.81 -9.31
C ILE A 89 -0.13 5.67 -9.90
N ASP A 90 0.46 4.48 -9.84
CA ASP A 90 1.79 4.17 -10.37
C ASP A 90 1.93 4.50 -11.84
N ALA A 91 0.98 4.06 -12.67
CA ALA A 91 1.03 4.23 -14.12
C ALA A 91 1.11 5.69 -14.59
N SER A 92 0.73 6.66 -13.74
CA SER A 92 0.89 8.08 -14.06
C SER A 92 1.58 8.88 -12.97
N THR A 93 2.50 8.23 -12.24
CA THR A 93 3.41 8.87 -11.28
C THR A 93 4.85 8.62 -11.73
N PRO A 94 5.59 9.64 -12.20
CA PRO A 94 6.94 9.45 -12.73
C PRO A 94 7.96 8.89 -11.73
N ASN A 95 7.79 9.18 -10.44
CA ASN A 95 8.63 8.70 -9.35
C ASN A 95 8.07 7.48 -8.60
N ALA A 96 7.05 6.80 -9.16
CA ALA A 96 6.65 5.49 -8.65
C ALA A 96 7.73 4.46 -8.98
N TRP A 97 8.12 3.68 -7.97
CA TRP A 97 9.23 2.73 -8.11
C TRP A 97 8.79 1.27 -8.11
N LEU A 98 7.96 0.89 -7.14
CA LEU A 98 7.47 -0.47 -6.95
C LEU A 98 6.02 -0.41 -6.46
N GLN A 99 5.28 -1.49 -6.69
CA GLN A 99 3.94 -1.70 -6.15
C GLN A 99 3.99 -2.79 -5.09
N GLU A 100 3.60 -2.45 -3.85
CA GLU A 100 3.37 -3.45 -2.82
C GLU A 100 2.16 -4.32 -3.18
N THR A 101 2.18 -5.61 -2.81
CA THR A 101 1.05 -6.49 -3.02
C THR A 101 1.04 -7.70 -2.08
N PHE A 102 -0.16 -8.11 -1.69
CA PHE A 102 -0.41 -9.32 -0.91
C PHE A 102 -1.33 -10.32 -1.64
N GLU A 103 -1.62 -10.12 -2.93
CA GLU A 103 -2.67 -10.90 -3.63
C GLU A 103 -2.39 -12.41 -3.69
N ASP A 104 -1.12 -12.83 -3.74
CA ASP A 104 -0.75 -14.24 -3.70
C ASP A 104 -0.85 -14.86 -2.30
N PHE A 105 -0.91 -14.02 -1.28
CA PHE A 105 -1.06 -14.39 0.12
C PHE A 105 -2.52 -14.37 0.58
N ASN A 106 -3.43 -13.79 -0.21
CA ASN A 106 -4.84 -13.67 0.10
C ASN A 106 -5.60 -14.98 -0.12
N GLU A 107 -6.83 -15.05 0.39
CA GLU A 107 -7.64 -16.26 0.25
C GLU A 107 -8.01 -16.50 -1.23
N PRO A 108 -8.03 -17.75 -1.72
CA PRO A 108 -8.25 -18.03 -3.15
C PRO A 108 -9.58 -17.47 -3.71
N TRP A 109 -10.58 -17.25 -2.86
CA TRP A 109 -11.86 -16.69 -3.27
C TRP A 109 -11.78 -15.19 -3.60
N GLU A 110 -10.78 -14.46 -3.11
CA GLU A 110 -10.61 -13.03 -3.42
C GLU A 110 -10.41 -12.78 -4.92
N ARG A 111 -9.83 -13.76 -5.63
CA ARG A 111 -9.66 -13.72 -7.09
C ARG A 111 -10.98 -13.61 -7.86
N LYS A 112 -12.10 -13.95 -7.23
CA LYS A 112 -13.45 -13.89 -7.81
C LYS A 112 -14.18 -12.60 -7.48
N LEU A 113 -13.60 -11.72 -6.66
CA LEU A 113 -14.23 -10.46 -6.26
C LEU A 113 -14.32 -9.45 -7.40
N LEU A 114 -13.49 -9.59 -8.43
CA LEU A 114 -13.41 -8.65 -9.54
C LEU A 114 -13.66 -9.34 -10.86
N THR A 115 -14.34 -8.64 -11.78
CA THR A 115 -14.51 -9.11 -13.17
C THR A 115 -13.18 -9.25 -13.91
N SER A 116 -12.17 -8.47 -13.50
CA SER A 116 -10.79 -8.57 -13.94
C SER A 116 -9.87 -8.42 -12.73
N PHE A 117 -9.21 -9.49 -12.34
CA PHE A 117 -8.33 -9.51 -11.16
C PHE A 117 -6.89 -9.13 -11.55
N PRO A 118 -6.20 -8.26 -10.79
CA PRO A 118 -4.81 -7.92 -11.07
C PRO A 118 -3.90 -9.12 -10.78
N ASN A 119 -3.32 -9.70 -11.83
CA ASN A 119 -2.40 -10.85 -11.70
C ASN A 119 -0.96 -10.39 -11.92
N ILE A 120 -0.05 -11.04 -11.22
CA ILE A 120 1.39 -10.84 -11.35
C ILE A 120 1.93 -11.81 -12.40
N THR A 121 2.58 -11.29 -13.43
CA THR A 121 3.30 -12.05 -14.46
C THR A 121 4.74 -11.57 -14.48
N ASP A 122 5.70 -12.49 -14.34
CA ASP A 122 7.14 -12.20 -14.32
C ASP A 122 7.54 -11.05 -13.36
N GLY A 123 6.90 -11.00 -12.18
CA GLY A 123 7.16 -10.00 -11.15
C GLY A 123 6.51 -8.63 -11.38
N HIS A 124 5.63 -8.50 -12.37
CA HIS A 124 4.98 -7.23 -12.71
C HIS A 124 3.45 -7.41 -12.81
N PHE A 125 2.73 -6.34 -12.54
CA PHE A 125 1.32 -6.24 -12.90
C PHE A 125 1.16 -5.72 -14.33
N ASP A 126 0.21 -6.28 -15.05
CA ASP A 126 -0.33 -5.61 -16.24
C ASP A 126 -1.23 -4.46 -15.82
N LEU A 127 -1.21 -3.37 -16.59
CA LEU A 127 -2.13 -2.27 -16.34
C LEU A 127 -3.57 -2.70 -16.66
N PRO A 128 -4.54 -2.40 -15.77
CA PRO A 128 -5.94 -2.73 -16.02
C PRO A 128 -6.44 -2.07 -17.30
N GLY A 129 -7.02 -2.88 -18.19
CA GLY A 129 -7.69 -2.39 -19.40
C GLY A 129 -9.12 -1.94 -19.12
N GLY A 130 -9.71 -1.15 -20.02
CA GLY A 130 -11.10 -0.71 -19.93
C GLY A 130 -11.30 0.59 -19.13
N PRO A 131 -12.55 1.08 -19.02
CA PRO A 131 -12.86 2.33 -18.34
C PRO A 131 -12.78 2.21 -16.80
N GLY A 132 -12.57 3.35 -16.13
CA GLY A 132 -12.53 3.41 -14.67
C GLY A 132 -11.29 2.72 -14.10
N LEU A 133 -11.48 1.88 -13.08
CA LEU A 133 -10.38 1.10 -12.49
C LEU A 133 -10.01 -0.14 -13.33
N GLY A 134 -10.77 -0.46 -14.38
CA GLY A 134 -10.55 -1.61 -15.24
C GLY A 134 -11.17 -2.93 -14.73
N ALA A 135 -12.00 -2.85 -13.68
CA ALA A 135 -12.80 -3.97 -13.20
C ALA A 135 -14.05 -3.47 -12.45
N ASP A 136 -15.04 -4.36 -12.33
CA ASP A 136 -16.22 -4.19 -11.47
C ASP A 136 -16.19 -5.23 -10.35
N LEU A 137 -16.85 -4.93 -9.23
CA LEU A 137 -17.02 -5.85 -8.10
C LEU A 137 -18.11 -6.89 -8.39
N ASP A 138 -17.81 -8.17 -8.15
CA ASP A 138 -18.82 -9.21 -8.04
C ASP A 138 -19.48 -9.14 -6.67
N LEU A 139 -20.60 -8.40 -6.60
CA LEU A 139 -21.35 -8.22 -5.35
C LEU A 139 -21.97 -9.52 -4.83
N ASP A 140 -22.18 -10.53 -5.67
CA ASP A 140 -22.69 -11.81 -5.22
C ASP A 140 -21.60 -12.62 -4.52
N GLU A 141 -20.37 -12.59 -5.04
CA GLU A 141 -19.22 -13.17 -4.35
C GLU A 141 -18.91 -12.42 -3.05
N VAL A 142 -18.93 -11.07 -3.04
CA VAL A 142 -18.75 -10.28 -1.81
C VAL A 142 -19.74 -10.71 -0.71
N ARG A 143 -21.01 -10.94 -1.06
CA ARG A 143 -22.05 -11.36 -0.10
C ARG A 143 -21.84 -12.77 0.46
N ARG A 144 -21.09 -13.63 -0.23
CA ARG A 144 -20.75 -14.98 0.25
C ARG A 144 -19.70 -14.95 1.35
N HIS A 145 -18.92 -13.87 1.45
CA HIS A 145 -17.81 -13.72 2.40
C HIS A 145 -18.03 -12.51 3.31
N PRO A 146 -19.05 -12.55 4.20
CA PRO A 146 -19.33 -11.44 5.10
C PRO A 146 -18.18 -11.22 6.10
N TYR A 147 -18.09 -10.01 6.64
CA TYR A 147 -17.10 -9.68 7.67
C TYR A 147 -17.21 -10.61 8.88
N HIS A 148 -16.06 -11.11 9.35
CA HIS A 148 -15.93 -11.90 10.55
C HIS A 148 -15.15 -11.12 11.60
N GLU A 149 -15.82 -10.77 12.71
CA GLU A 149 -15.26 -9.93 13.80
C GLU A 149 -14.02 -10.56 14.48
N LYS A 150 -13.94 -11.90 14.49
CA LYS A 150 -12.84 -12.64 15.12
C LYS A 150 -11.72 -12.93 14.12
N MET A 151 -10.91 -11.92 13.84
CA MET A 151 -9.59 -12.08 13.19
C MET A 151 -8.50 -11.74 14.21
N ASP A 152 -8.11 -12.69 15.08
CA ASP A 152 -6.90 -12.50 15.88
C ASP A 152 -5.69 -12.92 15.05
N ILE A 153 -5.01 -11.93 14.49
CA ILE A 153 -3.62 -12.08 14.05
C ILE A 153 -2.75 -11.72 15.26
N THR A 154 -2.30 -12.74 15.98
CA THR A 154 -1.45 -12.57 17.15
C THR A 154 0.01 -12.52 16.71
N LEU A 155 0.44 -11.38 16.17
CA LEU A 155 1.77 -11.14 15.57
C LEU A 155 2.98 -11.37 16.51
N PHE A 156 2.74 -11.74 17.78
CA PHE A 156 3.76 -11.97 18.79
C PHE A 156 3.54 -13.27 19.58
N GLU A 157 2.60 -14.11 19.16
CA GLU A 157 2.49 -15.47 19.68
C GLU A 157 3.56 -16.37 19.04
N ASP A 158 3.97 -17.40 19.77
CA ASP A 158 4.75 -18.48 19.16
C ASP A 158 3.97 -19.05 17.96
N ASP A 159 4.68 -19.37 16.89
CA ASP A 159 4.12 -19.94 15.68
C ASP A 159 3.09 -19.04 14.94
N TRP A 160 3.08 -17.72 15.20
CA TRP A 160 2.15 -16.77 14.54
C TRP A 160 2.20 -16.78 13.00
N HIS A 161 3.37 -17.10 12.43
CA HIS A 161 3.59 -17.18 10.99
C HIS A 161 2.93 -18.42 10.37
N PHE A 162 2.64 -19.45 11.17
CA PHE A 162 1.75 -20.51 10.78
C PHE A 162 0.33 -19.96 10.85
N ARG A 163 -0.16 -19.52 9.68
CA ARG A 163 -1.60 -19.30 9.44
C ARG A 163 -2.34 -20.49 10.06
N ARG A 164 -3.45 -20.25 10.75
CA ARG A 164 -4.18 -21.21 11.61
C ARG A 164 -4.47 -22.61 10.98
N SER A 165 -4.15 -22.84 9.70
CA SER A 165 -4.11 -24.12 9.00
C SER A 165 -3.05 -25.14 9.47
N GLN A 166 -2.17 -24.81 10.44
CA GLN A 166 -1.18 -25.78 10.99
C GLN A 166 -1.16 -25.94 12.51
N LYS A 167 -2.19 -25.48 13.25
CA LYS A 167 -2.37 -25.97 14.62
C LYS A 167 -3.11 -27.31 14.56
N ALA A 168 -2.33 -28.39 14.48
CA ALA A 168 -2.80 -29.78 14.57
C ALA A 168 -3.45 -30.08 15.93
#